data_AF-A0AAN7ZEQ4-F1
#
_entry.id   AF-A0AAN7ZEQ4-F1
#
_cell.length_a   1.000
_cell.length_b   1.000
_cell.length_c   1.000
_cell.angle_alpha   90.00
_cell.angle_beta   90.00
_cell.angle_gamma   90.00
#
_symmetry.space_group_name_H-M   'P 1'
#
loop_
_entity.id
_entity.type
_entity.pdbx_description
1 polymer ?
#
loop_
_entity_poly.entity_id
_entity_poly.type
_entity_poly.pdbx_seq_one_letter_code
_entity_poly.pdbx_strand_id
1 'polypeptide(L)'
;MILAMQKEVENLTAATATLMEEKGNRQEHMDALLEQIELLKTVKADREDLEDALANKADTCAVNRKVSHDQFDAAYDDLSRNIEEALNKLLEQETLWQQALRDIQNEMEHKLDKDELGPLKDFIQNKIKMLQDRLKALAGLRKDTEAAGAKSKYLRDVNCISCDKDVVMRKEMDPSLMTPAPGLPPTKSMGPYLAYELDQLRKEQKGKEQKSAAYGRNMNHFENALSSAKLDR
;
A
#
# COMPACT_ATOMS: atom_id res chain seq x y z
N MET A 1 142.50 -33.67 23.23
CA MET A 1 142.03 -32.40 22.62
C MET A 1 141.08 -32.67 21.46
N ILE A 2 141.49 -33.39 20.41
CA ILE A 2 140.64 -33.69 19.23
C ILE A 2 139.34 -34.42 19.59
N LEU A 3 139.39 -35.46 20.43
CA LEU A 3 138.19 -36.20 20.90
C LEU A 3 137.19 -35.34 21.70
N ALA A 4 137.69 -34.38 22.49
CA ALA A 4 136.82 -33.47 23.25
C ALA A 4 136.11 -32.49 22.32
N MET A 5 136.83 -31.95 21.33
CA MET A 5 136.25 -31.09 20.30
C MET A 5 135.23 -31.84 19.42
N GLN A 6 135.48 -33.10 19.09
CA GLN A 6 134.51 -33.94 18.36
C GLN A 6 133.21 -34.12 19.16
N LYS A 7 133.31 -34.41 20.46
CA LYS A 7 132.15 -34.53 21.35
C LYS A 7 131.37 -33.20 21.47
N GLU A 8 132.06 -32.07 21.51
CA GLU A 8 131.42 -30.74 21.51
C GLU A 8 130.69 -30.46 20.20
N VAL A 9 131.28 -30.82 19.04
CA VAL A 9 130.64 -30.70 17.73
C VAL A 9 129.41 -31.60 17.62
N GLU A 10 129.48 -32.83 18.14
CA GLU A 10 128.33 -33.75 18.19
C GLU A 10 127.20 -33.19 19.08
N ASN A 11 127.54 -32.66 20.26
CA ASN A 11 126.57 -32.02 21.16
C ASN A 11 125.93 -30.77 20.53
N LEU A 12 126.72 -29.94 19.85
CA LEU A 12 126.21 -28.77 19.12
C LEU A 12 125.30 -29.18 17.96
N THR A 13 125.66 -30.24 17.25
CA THR A 13 124.84 -30.77 16.15
C THR A 13 123.51 -31.30 16.68
N ALA A 14 123.53 -32.05 17.78
CA ALA A 14 122.33 -32.53 18.45
C ALA A 14 121.44 -31.37 18.95
N ALA A 15 122.03 -30.38 19.63
CA ALA A 15 121.30 -29.19 20.09
C ALA A 15 120.73 -28.35 18.94
N THR A 16 121.42 -28.28 17.80
CA THR A 16 120.94 -27.58 16.61
C THR A 16 119.76 -28.34 15.98
N ALA A 17 119.79 -29.67 15.96
CA ALA A 17 118.69 -30.50 15.47
C ALA A 17 117.43 -30.32 16.32
N THR A 18 117.55 -30.34 17.65
CA THR A 18 116.40 -30.10 18.56
C THR A 18 115.83 -28.70 18.38
N LEU A 19 116.67 -27.67 18.23
CA LEU A 19 116.22 -26.30 17.98
C LEU A 19 115.50 -26.16 16.62
N MET A 20 115.92 -26.90 15.59
CA MET A 20 115.23 -26.91 14.31
C MET A 20 113.86 -27.59 14.41
N GLU A 21 113.75 -28.69 15.15
CA GLU A 21 112.48 -29.38 15.40
C GLU A 21 111.51 -28.50 16.20
N GLU A 22 111.97 -27.88 17.30
CA GLU A 22 111.16 -26.93 18.08
C GLU A 22 110.71 -25.72 17.26
N LYS A 23 111.58 -25.21 16.37
CA LYS A 23 111.21 -24.15 15.43
C LYS A 23 110.14 -24.62 14.45
N GLY A 24 110.25 -25.84 13.92
CA GLY A 24 109.25 -26.45 13.04
C GLY A 24 107.90 -26.56 13.72
N ASN A 25 107.85 -27.18 14.91
CA ASN A 25 106.61 -27.32 15.69
C ASN A 25 105.98 -25.97 16.01
N ARG A 26 106.80 -24.97 16.37
CA ARG A 26 106.29 -23.63 16.67
C ARG A 26 105.77 -22.90 15.43
N GLN A 27 106.33 -23.16 14.25
CA GLN A 27 105.80 -22.64 13.00
C GLN A 27 104.46 -23.29 12.66
N GLU A 28 104.32 -24.60 12.80
CA GLU A 28 103.04 -25.30 12.58
C GLU A 28 101.94 -24.79 13.52
N HIS A 29 102.27 -24.57 14.79
CA HIS A 29 101.32 -23.96 15.73
C HIS A 29 100.94 -22.52 15.36
N MET A 30 101.90 -21.74 14.84
CA MET A 30 101.64 -20.38 14.37
C MET A 30 100.68 -20.39 13.18
N ASP A 31 100.92 -21.28 12.22
CA ASP A 31 100.09 -21.42 11.03
C ASP A 31 98.67 -21.88 11.40
N ALA A 32 98.53 -22.83 12.33
CA ALA A 32 97.23 -23.28 12.85
C ALA A 32 96.46 -22.16 13.57
N LEU A 33 97.15 -21.30 14.35
CA LEU A 33 96.52 -20.16 15.00
C LEU A 33 96.04 -19.11 13.99
N LEU A 34 96.82 -18.86 12.93
CA LEU A 34 96.44 -17.96 11.86
C LEU A 34 95.18 -18.45 11.12
N GLU A 35 95.11 -19.75 10.83
CA GLU A 35 93.93 -20.37 10.23
C GLU A 35 92.68 -20.23 11.12
N GLN A 36 92.81 -20.49 12.43
CA GLN A 36 91.72 -20.31 13.38
C GLN A 36 91.25 -18.85 13.47
N ILE A 37 92.17 -17.88 13.38
CA ILE A 37 91.83 -16.45 13.38
C ILE A 37 91.03 -16.10 12.13
N GLU A 38 91.42 -16.57 10.95
CA GLU A 38 90.67 -16.32 9.71
C GLU A 38 89.29 -16.97 9.74
N LEU A 39 89.17 -18.20 10.27
CA LEU A 39 87.87 -18.84 10.48
C LEU A 39 86.98 -18.00 11.41
N LEU A 40 87.53 -17.51 12.53
CA LEU A 40 86.78 -16.70 13.47
C LEU A 40 86.30 -15.37 12.85
N LYS A 41 87.10 -14.74 11.97
CA LYS A 41 86.69 -13.53 11.24
C LYS A 41 85.53 -13.76 10.29
N THR A 42 85.41 -14.97 9.73
CA THR A 42 84.31 -15.31 8.80
C THR A 42 83.04 -15.77 9.50
N VAL A 43 83.17 -16.40 10.68
CA VAL A 43 82.04 -17.00 11.41
C VAL A 43 81.47 -16.07 12.49
N LYS A 44 82.29 -15.20 13.10
CA LYS A 44 81.79 -14.27 14.11
C LYS A 44 81.13 -13.07 13.45
N ALA A 45 79.90 -12.79 13.85
CA ALA A 45 79.26 -11.52 13.55
C ALA A 45 80.01 -10.38 14.25
N ASP A 46 80.17 -9.26 13.54
CA ASP A 46 80.76 -8.07 14.12
C ASP A 46 79.83 -7.47 15.17
N ARG A 47 80.44 -6.79 16.15
CA ARG A 47 79.69 -6.13 17.23
C ARG A 47 78.68 -5.13 16.65
N GLU A 48 79.04 -4.46 15.57
CA GLU A 48 78.19 -3.49 14.87
C GLU A 48 76.98 -4.16 14.22
N ASP A 49 77.16 -5.27 13.50
CA ASP A 49 76.05 -6.05 12.93
C ASP A 49 75.07 -6.55 14.00
N LEU A 50 75.59 -6.97 15.15
CA LEU A 50 74.77 -7.39 16.29
C LEU A 50 73.98 -6.21 16.87
N GLU A 51 74.63 -5.04 17.02
CA GLU A 51 74.02 -3.82 17.54
C GLU A 51 72.91 -3.32 16.61
N ASP A 52 73.12 -3.32 15.30
CA ASP A 52 72.12 -2.94 14.30
C ASP A 52 70.94 -3.92 14.24
N ALA A 53 71.22 -5.23 14.34
CA ALA A 53 70.16 -6.25 14.41
C ALA A 53 69.33 -6.15 15.70
N LEU A 54 69.95 -5.72 16.80
CA LEU A 54 69.27 -5.50 18.08
C LEU A 54 68.52 -4.16 18.11
N ALA A 55 69.01 -3.12 17.43
CA ALA A 55 68.35 -1.81 17.36
C ALA A 55 66.94 -1.87 16.76
N ASN A 56 66.70 -2.83 15.85
CA ASN A 56 65.40 -3.06 15.21
C ASN A 56 64.48 -3.99 16.02
N LYS A 57 64.97 -4.65 17.07
CA LYS A 57 64.15 -5.47 17.96
C LYS A 57 63.60 -4.61 19.08
N ALA A 58 62.31 -4.79 19.39
CA ALA A 58 61.73 -4.15 20.56
C ALA A 58 62.44 -4.67 21.82
N ASP A 59 62.94 -3.74 22.65
CA ASP A 59 63.52 -4.07 23.95
C ASP A 59 62.52 -4.92 24.75
N THR A 60 63.00 -6.01 25.35
CA THR A 60 62.18 -6.91 26.16
C THR A 60 61.46 -6.13 27.28
N CYS A 61 62.11 -5.11 27.83
CA CYS A 61 61.49 -4.22 28.81
C CYS A 61 60.37 -3.35 28.19
N ALA A 62 60.56 -2.85 26.97
CA ALA A 62 59.54 -2.09 26.25
C ALA A 62 58.33 -2.96 25.87
N VAL A 63 58.54 -4.21 25.46
CA VAL A 63 57.46 -5.18 25.15
C VAL A 63 56.68 -5.51 26.42
N ASN A 64 57.38 -5.85 27.52
CA ASN A 64 56.76 -6.18 28.80
C ASN A 64 55.98 -5.00 29.41
N ARG A 65 56.32 -3.75 29.05
CA ARG A 65 55.67 -2.54 29.55
C ARG A 65 54.43 -2.11 28.74
N LYS A 66 54.19 -2.66 27.54
CA LYS A 66 53.04 -2.22 26.71
C LYS A 66 51.71 -2.71 27.24
N VAL A 67 51.62 -3.96 27.67
CA VAL A 67 50.44 -4.53 28.34
C VAL A 67 50.94 -5.61 29.29
N SER A 68 50.68 -5.46 30.58
CA SER A 68 50.87 -6.57 31.51
C SER A 68 49.82 -7.64 31.23
N HIS A 69 50.20 -8.91 31.29
CA HIS A 69 49.28 -10.04 31.10
C HIS A 69 48.00 -9.88 31.96
N ASP A 70 48.16 -9.46 33.21
CA ASP A 70 47.05 -9.21 34.13
C ASP A 70 46.05 -8.14 33.64
N GLN A 71 46.52 -7.10 32.93
CA GLN A 71 45.65 -6.05 32.39
C GLN A 71 44.89 -6.55 31.16
N PHE A 72 45.53 -7.40 30.36
CA PHE A 72 44.88 -8.04 29.22
C PHE A 72 43.80 -9.01 29.69
N ASP A 73 44.13 -9.88 30.66
CA ASP A 73 43.18 -10.84 31.21
C ASP A 73 42.00 -10.14 31.87
N ALA A 74 42.24 -9.10 32.68
CA ALA A 74 41.17 -8.31 33.26
C ALA A 74 40.25 -7.68 32.21
N ALA A 75 40.81 -7.11 31.13
CA ALA A 75 40.01 -6.54 30.05
C ALA A 75 39.25 -7.61 29.26
N TYR A 76 39.84 -8.80 29.08
CA TYR A 76 39.21 -9.94 28.41
C TYR A 76 38.04 -10.51 29.24
N ASP A 77 38.23 -10.66 30.55
CA ASP A 77 37.20 -11.12 31.48
C ASP A 77 36.04 -10.12 31.57
N ASP A 78 36.34 -8.83 31.65
CA ASP A 78 35.33 -7.76 31.62
C ASP A 78 34.55 -7.77 30.30
N LEU A 79 35.23 -7.94 29.17
CA LEU A 79 34.57 -8.04 27.86
C LEU A 79 33.67 -9.28 27.78
N SER A 80 34.16 -10.43 28.24
CA SER A 80 33.42 -11.69 28.24
C SER A 80 32.16 -11.59 29.09
N ARG A 81 32.28 -11.04 30.31
CA ARG A 81 31.15 -10.77 31.20
C ARG A 81 30.12 -9.83 30.55
N ASN A 82 30.56 -8.75 29.92
CA ASN A 82 29.65 -7.80 29.25
C ASN A 82 28.88 -8.45 28.09
N ILE A 83 29.52 -9.37 27.35
CA ILE A 83 28.87 -10.12 26.27
C ILE A 83 27.81 -11.06 26.85
N GLU A 84 28.14 -11.81 27.90
CA GLU A 84 27.19 -12.71 28.56
C GLU A 84 25.99 -11.95 29.13
N GLU A 85 26.21 -10.81 29.78
CA GLU A 85 25.14 -9.95 30.26
C GLU A 85 24.25 -9.42 29.14
N ALA A 86 24.83 -9.02 28.00
CA ALA A 86 24.09 -8.56 26.84
C ALA A 86 23.23 -9.68 26.24
N LEU A 87 23.78 -10.90 26.14
CA LEU A 87 23.05 -12.08 25.67
C LEU A 87 21.89 -12.43 26.61
N ASN A 88 22.09 -12.40 27.92
CA ASN A 88 21.03 -12.65 28.89
C ASN A 88 19.89 -11.63 28.77
N LYS A 89 20.21 -10.33 28.64
CA LYS A 89 19.20 -9.29 28.41
C LYS A 89 18.43 -9.50 27.10
N LEU A 90 19.11 -9.94 26.03
CA LEU A 90 18.45 -10.26 24.76
C LEU A 90 17.51 -11.45 24.88
N LEU A 91 17.91 -12.51 25.60
CA LEU A 91 17.05 -13.66 25.85
C LEU A 91 15.82 -13.29 26.68
N GLU A 92 15.99 -12.48 27.73
CA GLU A 92 14.85 -11.95 28.49
C GLU A 92 13.89 -11.14 27.60
N GLN A 93 14.41 -10.26 26.74
CA GLN A 93 13.59 -9.51 25.79
C GLN A 93 12.87 -10.43 24.79
N GLU A 94 13.53 -11.46 24.29
CA GLU A 94 12.92 -12.45 23.41
C GLU A 94 11.73 -13.13 24.09
N THR A 95 11.89 -13.57 25.35
CA THR A 95 10.78 -14.21 26.09
C THR A 95 9.61 -13.25 26.32
N LEU A 96 9.88 -11.98 26.62
CA LEU A 96 8.85 -10.95 26.78
C LEU A 96 8.10 -10.70 25.48
N TRP A 97 8.80 -10.61 24.35
CA TRP A 97 8.17 -10.44 23.04
C TRP A 97 7.36 -11.66 22.62
N GLN A 98 7.84 -12.87 22.90
CA GLN A 98 7.07 -14.09 22.69
C GLN A 98 5.79 -14.10 23.54
N GLN A 99 5.86 -13.63 24.80
CA GLN A 99 4.67 -13.50 25.64
C GLN A 99 3.70 -12.46 25.09
N ALA A 100 4.17 -11.26 24.75
CA ALA A 100 3.33 -10.21 24.17
C ALA A 100 2.66 -10.67 22.86
N LEU A 101 3.37 -11.43 22.03
CA LEU A 101 2.81 -12.02 20.82
C LEU A 101 1.69 -13.03 21.14
N ARG A 102 1.89 -13.92 22.12
CA ARG A 102 0.85 -14.85 22.59
C ARG A 102 -0.36 -14.11 23.13
N ASP A 103 -0.15 -13.05 23.89
CA ASP A 103 -1.26 -12.25 24.45
C ASP A 103 -2.07 -11.57 23.33
N ILE A 104 -1.40 -11.01 22.32
CA ILE A 104 -2.07 -10.45 21.14
C ILE A 104 -2.84 -11.52 20.36
N GLN A 105 -2.25 -12.71 20.17
CA GLN A 105 -2.92 -13.83 19.50
C GLN A 105 -4.19 -14.24 20.25
N ASN A 106 -4.11 -14.40 21.57
CA ASN A 106 -5.26 -14.72 22.41
C ASN A 106 -6.34 -13.62 22.31
N GLU A 107 -5.96 -12.35 22.44
CA GLU A 107 -6.90 -11.22 22.34
C GLU A 107 -7.56 -11.15 20.95
N MET A 108 -6.82 -11.46 19.89
CA MET A 108 -7.35 -11.57 18.53
C MET A 108 -8.34 -12.72 18.38
N GLU A 109 -8.07 -13.89 18.97
CA GLU A 109 -9.00 -15.02 18.97
C GLU A 109 -10.32 -14.65 19.65
N HIS A 110 -10.27 -13.98 20.81
CA HIS A 110 -11.47 -13.58 21.56
C HIS A 110 -12.24 -12.45 20.86
N LYS A 111 -11.55 -11.49 20.20
CA LYS A 111 -12.21 -10.46 19.38
C LYS A 111 -12.81 -10.99 18.08
N LEU A 112 -12.40 -12.19 17.66
CA LEU A 112 -12.91 -12.90 16.49
C LEU A 112 -13.86 -14.03 16.89
N ASP A 113 -14.48 -13.97 18.07
CA ASP A 113 -15.47 -14.96 18.49
C ASP A 113 -16.72 -14.91 17.61
N LYS A 114 -16.66 -15.69 16.53
CA LYS A 114 -17.79 -16.13 15.72
C LYS A 114 -18.94 -16.65 16.58
N ASP A 115 -18.65 -17.11 17.79
CA ASP A 115 -19.63 -17.62 18.75
C ASP A 115 -20.51 -16.51 19.35
N GLU A 116 -20.06 -15.26 19.44
CA GLU A 116 -20.94 -14.13 19.80
C GLU A 116 -21.72 -13.58 18.59
N LEU A 117 -21.12 -13.65 17.40
CA LEU A 117 -21.78 -13.25 16.15
C LEU A 117 -22.85 -14.26 15.69
N GLY A 118 -22.74 -15.53 16.06
CA GLY A 118 -23.70 -16.60 15.74
C GLY A 118 -25.12 -16.31 16.26
N PRO A 119 -25.31 -16.10 17.57
CA PRO A 119 -26.61 -15.76 18.15
C PRO A 119 -27.22 -14.48 17.57
N LEU A 120 -26.41 -13.46 17.28
CA LEU A 120 -26.87 -12.22 16.66
C LEU A 120 -27.35 -12.46 15.21
N LYS A 121 -26.59 -13.25 14.43
CA LYS A 121 -26.98 -13.66 13.08
C LYS A 121 -28.29 -14.45 13.09
N ASP A 122 -28.44 -15.40 14.00
CA ASP A 122 -29.65 -16.21 14.14
C ASP A 122 -30.86 -15.37 14.56
N PHE A 123 -30.66 -14.41 15.48
CA PHE A 123 -31.70 -13.46 15.87
C PHE A 123 -32.18 -12.63 14.68
N ILE A 124 -31.26 -12.08 13.88
CA ILE A 124 -31.60 -11.29 12.69
C ILE A 124 -32.31 -12.15 11.64
N GLN A 125 -31.82 -13.37 11.38
CA GLN A 125 -32.49 -14.30 10.46
C GLN A 125 -33.91 -14.62 10.90
N ASN A 126 -34.12 -14.87 12.20
CA ASN A 126 -35.45 -15.13 12.75
C ASN A 126 -36.37 -13.91 12.62
N LYS A 127 -35.87 -12.69 12.85
CA LYS A 127 -36.64 -11.45 12.64
C LYS A 127 -37.02 -11.25 11.18
N ILE A 128 -36.10 -11.49 10.26
CA ILE A 128 -36.37 -11.41 8.81
C ILE A 128 -37.43 -12.45 8.41
N LYS A 129 -37.29 -13.70 8.88
CA LYS A 129 -38.25 -14.78 8.59
C LYS A 129 -39.66 -14.44 9.11
N MET A 130 -39.76 -13.95 10.35
CA MET A 130 -41.03 -13.49 10.92
C MET A 130 -41.65 -12.34 10.12
N LEU A 131 -40.85 -11.38 9.64
CA LEU A 131 -41.33 -10.29 8.80
C LEU A 131 -41.82 -10.82 7.45
N GLN A 132 -41.10 -11.75 6.82
CA GLN A 132 -41.52 -12.40 5.58
C GLN A 132 -42.84 -13.14 5.76
N ASP A 133 -43.01 -13.88 6.86
CA ASP A 133 -44.24 -14.62 7.13
C ASP A 133 -45.42 -13.69 7.42
N ARG A 134 -45.20 -12.59 8.15
CA ARG A 134 -46.23 -11.54 8.33
C ARG A 134 -46.61 -10.86 7.03
N LEU A 135 -45.63 -10.55 6.17
CA LEU A 135 -45.89 -9.97 4.85
C LEU A 135 -46.68 -10.94 3.96
N LYS A 136 -46.36 -12.24 3.99
CA LYS A 136 -47.12 -13.27 3.28
C LYS A 136 -48.54 -13.39 3.82
N ALA A 137 -48.73 -13.36 5.14
CA ALA A 137 -50.06 -13.41 5.76
C ALA A 137 -50.90 -12.17 5.39
N LEU A 138 -50.31 -10.97 5.42
CA LEU A 138 -50.98 -9.74 4.97
C LEU A 138 -51.33 -9.77 3.48
N ALA A 139 -50.43 -10.30 2.63
CA ALA A 139 -50.71 -10.47 1.21
C ALA A 139 -51.83 -11.48 0.96
N GLY A 140 -51.88 -12.57 1.73
CA GLY A 140 -52.97 -13.56 1.70
C GLY A 140 -54.31 -12.94 2.12
N LEU A 141 -54.34 -12.24 3.27
CA LEU A 141 -55.56 -11.58 3.76
C LEU A 141 -56.08 -10.52 2.79
N ARG A 142 -55.18 -9.76 2.15
CA ARG A 142 -55.53 -8.80 1.08
C ARG A 142 -56.15 -9.48 -0.13
N LYS A 143 -55.72 -10.70 -0.47
CA LYS A 143 -56.28 -11.49 -1.58
C LYS A 143 -57.66 -12.04 -1.23
N ASP A 144 -57.88 -12.42 0.03
CA ASP A 144 -59.15 -13.01 0.50
C ASP A 144 -60.23 -11.96 0.81
N THR A 145 -59.83 -10.73 1.15
CA THR A 145 -60.76 -9.60 1.37
C THR A 145 -61.12 -8.82 0.09
N GLU A 146 -60.52 -9.17 -1.05
CA GLU A 146 -60.86 -8.57 -2.35
C GLU A 146 -62.16 -9.21 -2.86
N ALA A 147 -63.30 -8.55 -2.62
CA ALA A 147 -64.62 -9.01 -3.09
C ALA A 147 -64.60 -9.27 -4.61
N ALA A 148 -65.18 -10.39 -5.06
CA ALA A 148 -65.31 -10.75 -6.47
C ALA A 148 -66.14 -9.69 -7.22
N GLY A 149 -65.47 -8.64 -7.72
CA GLY A 149 -66.10 -7.50 -8.39
C GLY A 149 -65.43 -6.14 -8.12
N ALA A 150 -64.69 -6.00 -7.02
CA ALA A 150 -63.95 -4.76 -6.71
C ALA A 150 -62.58 -4.73 -7.43
N LYS A 151 -62.57 -4.80 -8.77
CA LYS A 151 -61.34 -4.59 -9.55
C LYS A 151 -60.98 -3.10 -9.53
N SER A 152 -60.36 -2.64 -8.45
CA SER A 152 -59.62 -1.38 -8.44
C SER A 152 -58.51 -1.50 -9.49
N LYS A 153 -58.68 -0.88 -10.66
CA LYS A 153 -57.69 -0.95 -11.74
C LYS A 153 -56.48 -0.14 -11.29
N TYR A 154 -55.38 -0.82 -10.98
CA TYR A 154 -54.09 -0.19 -10.77
C TYR A 154 -53.29 -0.26 -12.06
N LEU A 155 -52.63 0.85 -12.41
CA LEU A 155 -51.60 0.89 -13.42
C LEU A 155 -50.34 0.27 -12.81
N ARG A 156 -49.88 -0.82 -13.39
CA ARG A 156 -48.60 -1.48 -13.08
C ARG A 156 -47.61 -1.13 -14.20
N ASP A 157 -46.33 -1.34 -13.94
CA ASP A 157 -45.25 -1.12 -14.92
C ASP A 157 -45.15 0.35 -15.37
N VAL A 158 -45.28 1.27 -14.40
CA VAL A 158 -45.06 2.71 -14.60
C VAL A 158 -43.95 3.20 -13.66
N ASN A 159 -43.11 4.08 -14.15
CA ASN A 159 -41.96 4.60 -13.40
C ASN A 159 -42.26 6.02 -12.93
N CYS A 160 -41.80 6.34 -11.71
CA CYS A 160 -41.93 7.70 -11.18
C CYS A 160 -41.03 8.65 -11.96
N ILE A 161 -41.58 9.65 -12.63
CA ILE A 161 -40.81 10.60 -13.45
C ILE A 161 -39.69 11.31 -12.65
N SER A 162 -39.86 11.47 -11.34
CA SER A 162 -38.90 12.18 -10.51
C SER A 162 -37.71 11.32 -10.06
N CYS A 163 -37.83 10.00 -9.99
CA CYS A 163 -36.78 9.12 -9.46
C CYS A 163 -36.62 7.79 -10.21
N ASP A 164 -37.31 7.64 -11.35
CA ASP A 164 -37.39 6.46 -12.21
C ASP A 164 -37.74 5.13 -11.51
N LYS A 165 -38.20 5.17 -10.26
CA LYS A 165 -38.54 3.98 -9.50
C LYS A 165 -39.85 3.38 -9.96
N ASP A 166 -39.91 2.06 -10.07
CA ASP A 166 -41.14 1.33 -10.40
C ASP A 166 -42.21 1.60 -9.33
N VAL A 167 -43.37 2.08 -9.77
CA VAL A 167 -44.50 2.43 -8.89
C VAL A 167 -45.80 1.83 -9.42
N VAL A 168 -46.76 1.64 -8.50
CA VAL A 168 -48.12 1.19 -8.83
C VAL A 168 -49.08 2.31 -8.48
N MET A 169 -49.79 2.82 -9.48
CA MET A 169 -50.70 3.96 -9.34
C MET A 169 -52.16 3.50 -9.45
N ARG A 170 -53.07 4.07 -8.66
CA ARG A 170 -54.52 3.79 -8.83
C ARG A 170 -54.99 4.52 -10.09
N LYS A 171 -55.62 3.81 -11.04
CA LYS A 171 -56.27 4.45 -12.19
C LYS A 171 -57.39 5.33 -11.63
N GLU A 172 -57.42 6.59 -12.04
CA GLU A 172 -58.32 7.62 -11.52
C GLU A 172 -59.77 7.15 -11.41
N MET A 173 -60.44 7.61 -10.35
CA MET A 173 -61.81 7.26 -9.98
C MET A 173 -62.76 7.56 -11.16
N ASP A 174 -63.65 6.63 -11.47
CA ASP A 174 -64.66 6.78 -12.53
C ASP A 174 -65.47 8.09 -12.30
N PRO A 175 -65.47 9.05 -13.26
CA PRO A 175 -66.22 10.31 -13.13
C PRO A 175 -67.70 10.11 -12.82
N SER A 176 -68.24 8.93 -13.10
CA SER A 176 -69.64 8.52 -12.81
C SER A 176 -69.95 8.44 -11.31
N LEU A 177 -68.94 8.42 -10.44
CA LEU A 177 -69.08 8.39 -8.97
C LEU A 177 -69.01 9.77 -8.32
N MET A 178 -68.85 10.85 -9.11
CA MET A 178 -68.94 12.21 -8.60
C MET A 178 -70.39 12.67 -8.57
N THR A 179 -70.91 13.00 -7.38
CA THR A 179 -72.20 13.67 -7.23
C THR A 179 -72.19 15.01 -7.98
N PRO A 180 -73.12 15.28 -8.92
CA PRO A 180 -73.20 16.56 -9.60
C PRO A 180 -73.38 17.69 -8.58
N ALA A 181 -72.64 18.80 -8.75
CA ALA A 181 -72.76 19.96 -7.88
C ALA A 181 -74.21 20.52 -7.91
N PRO A 182 -74.77 20.99 -6.77
CA PRO A 182 -76.11 21.57 -6.74
C PRO A 182 -76.21 22.76 -7.71
N GLY A 183 -77.27 22.79 -8.52
CA GLY A 183 -77.52 23.87 -9.47
C GLY A 183 -77.65 25.24 -8.78
N LEU A 184 -76.98 26.25 -9.31
CA LEU A 184 -77.06 27.62 -8.82
C LEU A 184 -78.47 28.21 -9.02
N PRO A 185 -78.92 29.13 -8.14
CA PRO A 185 -80.28 29.68 -8.19
C PRO A 185 -80.53 30.46 -9.50
N PRO A 186 -81.79 30.48 -10.00
CA PRO A 186 -82.15 31.21 -11.22
C PRO A 186 -81.84 32.70 -11.07
N THR A 187 -80.96 33.23 -11.92
CA THR A 187 -80.61 34.65 -11.89
C THR A 187 -81.74 35.47 -12.54
N LYS A 188 -82.21 36.54 -11.89
CA LYS A 188 -83.19 37.50 -12.47
C LYS A 188 -82.53 38.45 -13.50
N SER A 189 -81.41 38.03 -14.08
CA SER A 189 -80.66 38.84 -15.04
C SER A 189 -81.43 38.95 -16.35
N MET A 190 -81.58 40.16 -16.88
CA MET A 190 -82.09 40.40 -18.23
C MET A 190 -81.12 39.90 -19.33
N GLY A 191 -79.98 39.31 -18.96
CA GLY A 191 -78.95 38.78 -19.85
C GLY A 191 -79.45 37.85 -20.96
N PRO A 192 -80.35 36.87 -20.70
CA PRO A 192 -80.88 36.02 -21.75
C PRO A 192 -81.72 36.80 -22.77
N TYR A 193 -82.46 37.81 -22.33
CA TYR A 193 -83.25 38.67 -23.19
C TYR A 193 -82.36 39.59 -24.04
N LEU A 194 -81.35 40.21 -23.44
CA LEU A 194 -80.35 41.00 -24.18
C LEU A 194 -79.58 40.15 -25.21
N ALA A 195 -79.21 38.92 -24.85
CA ALA A 195 -78.53 38.00 -25.77
C ALA A 195 -79.42 37.65 -26.97
N TYR A 196 -80.73 37.46 -26.75
CA TYR A 196 -81.70 37.22 -27.82
C TYR A 196 -81.88 38.45 -28.73
N GLU A 197 -82.05 39.65 -28.16
CA GLU A 197 -82.16 40.88 -28.96
C GLU A 197 -80.89 41.17 -29.78
N LEU A 198 -79.70 40.94 -29.20
CA LEU A 198 -78.43 41.06 -29.92
C LEU A 198 -78.32 40.05 -31.06
N ASP A 199 -78.82 38.82 -30.87
CA ASP A 199 -78.84 37.82 -31.94
C ASP A 199 -79.81 38.21 -33.07
N GLN A 200 -80.96 38.80 -32.75
CA GLN A 200 -81.88 39.36 -33.74
C GLN A 200 -81.23 40.48 -34.55
N LEU A 201 -80.56 41.42 -33.89
CA LEU A 201 -79.81 42.50 -34.56
C LEU A 201 -78.72 41.94 -35.49
N ARG A 202 -77.99 40.89 -35.07
CA ARG A 202 -76.99 40.21 -35.91
C ARG A 202 -77.61 39.52 -37.11
N LYS A 203 -78.79 38.89 -36.96
CA LYS A 203 -79.52 38.26 -38.06
C LYS A 203 -80.05 39.30 -39.06
N GLU A 204 -80.55 40.43 -38.60
CA GLU A 204 -80.98 41.53 -39.46
C GLU A 204 -79.81 42.15 -40.24
N GLN A 205 -78.65 42.33 -39.60
CA GLN A 205 -77.44 42.77 -40.29
C GLN A 205 -77.00 41.77 -41.36
N LYS A 206 -76.93 40.47 -41.03
CA LYS A 206 -76.63 39.42 -42.02
C LYS A 206 -77.64 39.38 -43.17
N GLY A 207 -78.92 39.59 -42.89
CA GLY A 207 -79.96 39.69 -43.91
C GLY A 207 -79.82 40.90 -44.84
N LYS A 208 -79.41 42.06 -44.30
CA LYS A 208 -79.11 43.27 -45.09
C LYS A 208 -77.83 43.10 -45.93
N GLU A 209 -76.78 42.49 -45.37
CA GLU A 209 -75.54 42.15 -46.08
C GLU A 209 -75.78 41.13 -47.21
N GLN A 210 -76.66 40.14 -47.01
CA GLN A 210 -77.00 39.20 -48.09
C GLN A 210 -77.84 39.85 -49.19
N LYS A 211 -78.72 40.81 -48.87
CA LYS A 211 -79.48 41.57 -49.87
C LYS A 211 -78.59 42.53 -50.66
N SER A 212 -77.62 43.21 -50.03
CA SER A 212 -76.64 44.04 -50.75
C SER A 212 -75.70 43.18 -51.62
N ALA A 213 -75.28 42.01 -51.14
CA ALA A 213 -74.48 41.06 -51.92
C ALA A 213 -75.25 40.39 -53.08
N ALA A 214 -76.58 40.26 -52.99
CA ALA A 214 -77.43 39.80 -54.09
C ALA A 214 -77.65 40.90 -55.15
N TYR A 215 -77.82 42.16 -54.73
CA TYR A 215 -77.88 43.30 -55.66
C TYR A 215 -76.55 43.48 -56.42
N GLY A 216 -75.41 43.35 -55.73
CA GLY A 216 -74.08 43.37 -56.36
C GLY A 216 -73.85 42.22 -57.35
N ARG A 217 -74.38 41.02 -57.07
CA ARG A 217 -74.32 39.88 -58.01
C ARG A 217 -75.15 40.09 -59.28
N ASN A 218 -76.29 40.77 -59.20
CA ASN A 218 -77.11 41.08 -60.37
C ASN A 218 -76.44 42.11 -61.31
N MET A 219 -75.72 43.10 -60.78
CA MET A 219 -74.94 44.04 -61.61
C MET A 219 -73.80 43.33 -62.36
N ASN A 220 -73.07 42.45 -61.69
CA ASN A 220 -71.98 41.69 -62.32
C ASN A 220 -72.49 40.69 -63.39
N HIS A 221 -73.73 40.20 -63.26
CA HIS A 221 -74.31 39.29 -64.24
C HIS A 221 -74.78 40.01 -65.52
N PHE A 222 -75.25 41.26 -65.40
CA PHE A 222 -75.61 42.11 -66.54
C PHE A 222 -74.37 42.60 -67.31
N GLU A 223 -73.32 42.97 -66.60
CA GLU A 223 -72.05 43.42 -67.19
C GLU A 223 -71.31 42.30 -67.95
N ASN A 224 -71.38 41.06 -67.45
CA ASN A 224 -70.84 39.89 -68.14
C ASN A 224 -71.63 39.51 -69.40
N ALA A 225 -72.96 39.67 -69.42
CA ALA A 225 -73.79 39.40 -70.60
C ALA A 225 -73.55 40.41 -71.74
N LEU A 226 -73.28 41.68 -71.41
CA LEU A 226 -72.88 42.72 -72.39
C LEU A 226 -71.46 42.49 -72.93
N SER A 227 -70.56 42.00 -72.08
CA SER A 227 -69.19 41.67 -72.46
C SER A 227 -69.12 40.44 -73.38
N SER A 228 -69.94 39.40 -73.15
CA SER A 228 -70.00 38.22 -74.02
C SER A 228 -70.63 38.48 -75.40
N ALA A 229 -71.49 39.49 -75.54
CA ALA A 229 -72.09 39.86 -76.82
C ALA A 229 -71.13 40.63 -77.77
N LYS A 230 -69.94 41.02 -77.29
CA LYS A 230 -68.90 41.70 -78.10
C LYS A 230 -67.85 40.76 -78.68
N LEU A 231 -67.90 39.47 -78.38
CA LEU A 231 -66.87 38.49 -78.81
C LEU A 231 -67.28 37.60 -79.98
N ASP A 232 -68.51 37.72 -80.50
CA ASP A 232 -68.95 37.07 -81.75
C ASP A 232 -69.40 38.12 -82.77
N ARG A 233 -68.42 38.83 -83.35
CA ARG A 233 -68.50 39.41 -84.70
C ARG A 233 -67.11 39.59 -85.32
#